data_AF-A0A0B0NDX9-F1
#
_entry.id   AF-A0A0B0NDX9-F1
#
_cell.length_a   1.000
_cell.length_b   1.000
_cell.length_c   1.000
_cell.angle_alpha   90.00
_cell.angle_beta   90.00
_cell.angle_gamma   90.00
#
_symmetry.space_group_name_H-M   'P 1'
#
loop_
_entity.id
_entity.type
_entity.pdbx_description
1 polymer ?
#
loop_
_entity_poly.entity_id
_entity_poly.type
_entity_poly.pdbx_seq_one_letter_code
_entity_poly.pdbx_strand_id
1 'polypeptide(L)'
;MLRYQWEDVVRFWNSKKEEEVSSGQKVGLLQLFAITHRKKDGSPMTSEVGQIMEKLKEKKAEYEAIASNDSFVNLENIDNRIITKVLGPERYG
;
A
#
# COMPACT_ATOMS: atom_id res chain seq x y z
N MET A 1 -25.18 -18.34 -2.63
CA MET A 1 -23.84 -18.98 -2.57
C MET A 1 -22.83 -17.88 -2.22
N LEU A 2 -22.67 -17.53 -0.93
CA LEU A 2 -21.96 -16.31 -0.48
C LEU A 2 -20.93 -16.56 0.64
N ARG A 3 -20.74 -17.81 1.08
CA ARG A 3 -19.82 -18.13 2.18
C ARG A 3 -18.34 -18.10 1.78
N TYR A 4 -18.04 -18.46 0.52
CA TYR A 4 -16.69 -18.40 -0.04
C TYR A 4 -16.13 -16.96 -0.20
N GLN A 5 -16.96 -15.90 -0.10
CA GLN A 5 -16.47 -14.56 -0.40
C GLN A 5 -15.65 -13.92 0.73
N TRP A 6 -16.05 -14.10 1.98
CA TRP A 6 -15.43 -13.46 3.15
C TRP A 6 -14.22 -14.22 3.70
N GLU A 7 -14.25 -15.55 3.65
CA GLU A 7 -13.15 -16.39 4.13
C GLU A 7 -11.84 -16.13 3.36
N ASP A 8 -11.91 -15.87 2.05
CA ASP A 8 -10.75 -15.50 1.23
C ASP A 8 -10.16 -14.14 1.60
N VAL A 9 -11.01 -13.14 1.85
CA VAL A 9 -10.57 -11.79 2.21
C VAL A 9 -9.91 -11.83 3.59
N VAL A 10 -10.51 -12.56 4.53
CA VAL A 10 -9.96 -12.77 5.87
C VAL A 10 -8.64 -13.55 5.80
N ARG A 11 -8.53 -14.57 4.95
CA ARG A 11 -7.30 -15.36 4.76
C ARG A 11 -6.18 -14.54 4.14
N PHE A 12 -6.49 -13.73 3.13
CA PHE A 12 -5.53 -12.80 2.52
C PHE A 12 -5.07 -11.72 3.51
N TRP A 13 -5.99 -11.18 4.31
CA TRP A 13 -5.69 -10.20 5.36
C TRP A 13 -4.81 -10.79 6.46
N ASN A 14 -5.10 -12.02 6.90
CA ASN A 14 -4.27 -12.75 7.87
C ASN A 14 -2.88 -13.07 7.32
N SER A 15 -2.75 -13.41 6.03
CA SER A 15 -1.45 -13.63 5.39
C SER A 15 -0.60 -12.35 5.34
N LYS A 16 -1.22 -11.19 5.10
CA LYS A 16 -0.52 -9.89 5.14
C LYS A 16 -0.15 -9.46 6.55
N LYS A 17 -0.99 -9.77 7.54
CA LYS A 17 -0.65 -9.61 8.96
C LYS A 17 0.51 -10.51 9.41
N GLU A 18 0.59 -11.75 8.93
CA GLU A 18 1.74 -12.63 9.17
C GLU A 18 3.03 -12.07 8.57
N GLU A 19 2.94 -11.45 7.38
CA GLU A 19 4.05 -10.73 6.76
C GLU A 19 4.49 -9.51 7.59
N GLU A 20 3.57 -8.76 8.21
CA GLU A 20 3.90 -7.68 9.17
C GLU A 20 4.63 -8.20 10.40
N VAL A 21 4.09 -9.26 11.02
CA VAL A 21 4.61 -9.80 12.28
C VAL A 21 5.99 -10.42 12.08
N SER A 22 6.21 -11.07 10.93
CA SER A 22 7.51 -11.66 10.58
C SER A 22 8.55 -10.64 10.12
N SER A 23 8.14 -9.56 9.45
CA SER A 23 9.05 -8.49 9.01
C SER A 23 9.30 -7.42 10.07
N GLY A 24 8.47 -7.34 11.11
CA GLY A 24 8.46 -6.24 12.08
C GLY A 24 8.05 -4.89 11.47
N GLN A 25 7.66 -4.87 10.19
CA GLN A 25 7.16 -3.68 9.51
C GLN A 25 5.64 -3.63 9.61
N LYS A 26 5.13 -2.53 10.18
CA LYS A 26 3.72 -2.16 10.06
C LYS A 26 3.32 -2.13 8.58
N VAL A 27 2.12 -2.63 8.25
CA VAL A 27 1.51 -2.52 6.93
C VAL A 27 1.49 -1.04 6.60
N GLY A 28 2.33 -0.70 5.63
CA GLY A 28 2.40 0.64 5.09
C GLY A 28 1.04 1.07 4.57
N LEU A 29 0.72 2.35 4.70
CA LEU A 29 -0.52 2.93 4.19
C LEU A 29 -0.70 2.64 2.67
N LEU A 30 0.42 2.47 1.95
CA LEU A 30 0.47 2.03 0.55
C LEU A 30 -0.03 0.60 0.34
N GLN A 31 0.32 -0.34 1.24
CA GLN A 31 -0.23 -1.69 1.19
C GLN A 31 -1.73 -1.65 1.46
N LEU A 32 -2.18 -0.87 2.45
CA LEU A 32 -3.61 -0.74 2.73
C LEU A 32 -4.38 -0.22 1.50
N PHE A 33 -3.85 0.81 0.83
CA PHE A 33 -4.39 1.34 -0.42
C PHE A 33 -4.46 0.28 -1.53
N ALA A 34 -3.41 -0.55 -1.68
CA ALA A 34 -3.40 -1.62 -2.67
C ALA A 34 -4.44 -2.70 -2.38
N ILE A 35 -4.76 -2.96 -1.12
CA ILE A 35 -5.76 -3.96 -0.72
C ILE A 35 -7.18 -3.42 -0.91
N THR A 36 -7.43 -2.16 -0.54
CA THR A 36 -8.77 -1.56 -0.65
C THR A 36 -9.19 -1.29 -2.09
N HIS A 37 -8.24 -0.97 -2.98
CA HIS A 37 -8.54 -0.59 -4.36
C HIS A 37 -8.28 -1.67 -5.41
N ARG A 38 -7.95 -2.91 -4.99
CA ARG A 38 -7.84 -4.07 -5.88
C ARG A 38 -9.06 -4.99 -5.79
N LYS A 39 -9.39 -5.61 -6.92
CA LYS A 39 -10.34 -6.70 -7.02
C LYS A 39 -9.68 -8.02 -6.55
N LYS A 40 -10.50 -9.07 -6.36
CA LYS A 40 -10.03 -10.40 -5.94
C LYS A 40 -9.01 -11.04 -6.90
N ASP A 41 -9.06 -10.69 -8.18
CA ASP A 41 -8.12 -11.15 -9.20
C ASP A 41 -6.78 -10.39 -9.17
N GLY A 42 -6.62 -9.43 -8.25
CA GLY A 42 -5.44 -8.59 -8.13
C GLY A 42 -5.42 -7.40 -9.09
N SER A 43 -6.43 -7.26 -9.96
CA SER A 43 -6.55 -6.12 -10.87
C SER A 43 -7.04 -4.87 -10.12
N PRO A 44 -6.67 -3.65 -10.57
CA PRO A 44 -7.21 -2.44 -10.00
C PRO A 44 -8.71 -2.31 -10.32
N MET A 45 -9.48 -1.71 -9.39
CA MET A 45 -10.91 -1.50 -9.59
C MET A 45 -11.22 -0.69 -10.86
N THR A 46 -10.41 0.32 -11.15
CA THR A 46 -10.49 1.18 -12.33
C THR A 46 -9.11 1.35 -12.96
N SER A 47 -9.06 1.75 -14.23
CA SER A 47 -7.79 2.06 -14.92
C SER A 47 -7.03 3.20 -14.23
N GLU A 48 -7.75 4.20 -13.70
CA GLU A 48 -7.17 5.32 -12.95
C GLU A 48 -6.47 4.86 -11.66
N VAL A 49 -7.12 3.97 -10.89
CA VAL A 49 -6.48 3.34 -9.72
C VAL A 49 -5.23 2.58 -10.14
N GLY A 50 -5.26 1.88 -11.27
CA GLY A 50 -4.08 1.20 -11.82
C GLY A 50 -2.90 2.15 -12.03
N GLN A 51 -3.14 3.29 -12.67
CA GLN A 51 -2.12 4.32 -12.90
C GLN A 51 -1.61 4.93 -11.59
N ILE A 52 -2.49 5.15 -10.61
CA ILE A 52 -2.11 5.65 -9.29
C ILE A 52 -1.20 4.65 -8.57
N MET A 53 -1.55 3.36 -8.59
CA MET A 53 -0.74 2.30 -7.96
C MET A 53 0.64 2.19 -8.60
N GLU A 54 0.74 2.37 -9.92
CA GLU A 54 2.01 2.39 -10.64
C GLU A 54 2.90 3.55 -10.18
N LYS A 55 2.34 4.77 -10.11
CA LYS A 55 3.04 5.96 -9.59
C LYS A 55 3.47 5.81 -8.13
N LEU A 56 2.63 5.21 -7.28
CA LEU A 56 2.98 4.92 -5.89
C LEU A 56 4.16 3.93 -5.80
N LYS A 57 4.19 2.90 -6.66
CA LYS A 57 5.29 1.92 -6.71
C LYS A 57 6.60 2.55 -7.19
N GLU A 58 6.54 3.40 -8.22
CA GLU A 58 7.70 4.14 -8.73
C GLU A 58 8.29 5.06 -7.64
N LYS A 59 7.42 5.84 -6.96
CA LYS A 59 7.87 6.73 -5.87
C LYS A 59 8.41 5.96 -4.68
N LYS A 60 7.82 4.82 -4.33
CA LYS A 60 8.36 3.95 -3.28
C LYS A 60 9.77 3.48 -3.59
N ALA A 61 10.04 3.05 -4.82
CA ALA A 61 11.38 2.65 -5.23
C ALA A 61 12.39 3.80 -5.18
N GLU A 62 11.99 5.01 -5.59
CA GLU A 62 12.82 6.22 -5.50
C GLU A 62 13.17 6.54 -4.03
N TYR A 63 12.19 6.50 -3.12
CA TYR A 63 12.42 6.77 -1.70
C TYR A 63 13.17 5.65 -0.98
N GLU A 64 12.97 4.38 -1.34
CA GLU A 64 13.77 3.26 -0.81
C GLU A 64 15.24 3.36 -1.24
N ALA A 65 15.51 3.77 -2.49
CA ALA A 65 16.87 4.04 -2.96
C ALA A 65 17.53 5.20 -2.20
N ILE A 66 16.76 6.25 -1.88
CA ILE A 66 17.24 7.39 -1.08
C ILE A 66 17.47 6.97 0.38
N ALA A 67 16.54 6.23 0.99
CA ALA A 67 16.67 5.73 2.36
C ALA A 67 17.83 4.74 2.52
N SER A 68 18.16 3.99 1.47
CA SER A 68 19.38 3.17 1.44
C SER A 68 20.67 3.99 1.49
N ASN A 69 20.63 5.27 1.12
CA ASN A 69 21.78 6.19 1.14
C ASN A 69 21.77 7.13 2.36
N ASP A 70 20.59 7.45 2.88
CA ASP A 70 20.40 8.35 4.01
C ASP A 70 19.69 7.59 5.14
N SER A 71 20.45 7.14 6.14
CA SER A 71 20.01 6.24 7.22
C SER A 71 18.99 6.86 8.19
N PHE A 72 18.58 8.10 7.96
CA PHE A 72 17.71 8.88 8.83
C PHE A 72 16.24 8.94 8.35
N VAL A 73 15.91 8.39 7.17
CA VAL A 73 14.54 8.47 6.65
C VAL A 73 13.64 7.45 7.34
N ASN A 74 12.84 7.91 8.31
CA ASN A 74 11.85 7.08 9.01
C ASN A 74 10.84 6.47 8.00
N LEU A 75 10.81 5.14 7.87
CA LEU A 75 9.98 4.40 6.90
C LEU A 75 8.50 4.76 6.98
N GLU A 76 7.97 4.96 8.19
CA GLU A 76 6.55 5.29 8.41
C GLU A 76 6.19 6.70 7.89
N ASN A 77 7.18 7.59 7.77
CA ASN A 77 7.03 8.91 7.17
C ASN A 77 7.15 8.87 5.63
N ILE A 78 7.82 7.86 5.07
CA ILE A 78 8.00 7.71 3.62
C ILE A 78 6.65 7.41 2.96
N ASP A 79 5.91 6.42 3.46
CA ASP A 79 4.62 6.04 2.89
C ASP A 79 3.61 7.19 2.92
N ASN A 80 3.51 7.87 4.08
CA ASN A 80 2.64 9.04 4.21
C ASN A 80 3.02 10.14 3.22
N ARG A 81 4.31 10.44 3.08
CA ARG A 81 4.84 11.45 2.14
C ARG A 81 4.60 11.08 0.68
N ILE A 82 4.74 9.81 0.32
CA ILE A 82 4.45 9.31 -1.04
C ILE A 82 2.97 9.51 -1.34
N ILE A 83 2.09 9.14 -0.42
CA ILE A 83 0.64 9.28 -0.57
C ILE A 83 0.25 10.74 -0.73
N THR A 84 0.76 11.65 0.11
CA THR A 84 0.46 13.08 -0.02
C THR A 84 0.96 13.66 -1.34
N LYS A 85 2.09 13.15 -1.87
CA LYS A 85 2.61 13.60 -3.18
C LYS A 85 1.81 13.08 -4.36
N VAL A 86 1.34 11.83 -4.32
CA VAL A 86 0.65 11.19 -5.46
C VAL A 86 -0.85 11.46 -5.44
N LEU A 87 -1.50 11.36 -4.28
CA LEU A 87 -2.95 11.61 -4.12
C LEU A 87 -3.26 13.09 -3.84
N GLY A 88 -2.24 13.88 -3.51
CA GLY A 88 -2.38 15.28 -3.11
C GLY A 88 -2.59 15.46 -1.60
N PRO A 89 -2.44 16.68 -1.08
CA PRO A 89 -2.76 16.98 0.30
C PRO A 89 -4.27 16.85 0.55
N GLU A 90 -4.60 16.23 1.68
CA GLU A 90 -5.95 16.07 2.18
C GLU A 90 -6.60 17.46 2.28
N ARG A 91 -7.54 17.76 1.39
CA ARG A 91 -8.24 19.04 1.38
C ARG A 91 -9.36 18.98 2.41
N TYR A 92 -9.00 19.16 3.67
CA TYR A 92 -9.97 19.59 4.67
C TYR A 92 -10.32 21.06 4.36
N GLY A 93 -11.52 21.28 3.83
CA GLY A 93 -12.16 22.60 3.71
C GLY A 93 -12.92 22.93 4.98
#